data_AF-A0A8H5FP79-F1
#
_entry.id   AF-A0A8H5FP79-F1
#
_cell.length_a   1.000
_cell.length_b   1.000
_cell.length_c   1.000
_cell.angle_alpha   90.00
_cell.angle_beta   90.00
_cell.angle_gamma   90.00
#
_symmetry.space_group_name_H-M   'P 1'
#
loop_
_entity.id
_entity.type
_entity.pdbx_description
1 polymer ?
#
loop_
_entity_poly.entity_id
_entity_poly.type
_entity_poly.pdbx_seq_one_letter_code
_entity_poly.pdbx_strand_id
1 'polypeptide(L)'
;MPLSMKQVALGFLASSLTYSTVSKADSLADVDHVVLFMQENRAFDHYFGTMAGVRGFKDPNVQINPNNRSVFFQQVNSLLSNATDHLLPFYVNEAGGEFVNGTQCMIAGSNGWGENHAALATGTNDMWVVGNTPYSIGYFKREDIPVHFGVADAWTIGDMYQEGVVASTNPNRVIWQSGSINVPGGNVHSTMGPVLDNNDTPGCSSLDLHVINGSTIMSPKNYSCYPYDWKTIPEYLEEAGITWKEYQAVQNFGDNPLVSFELYQNLAATNESAPLAQNGLAMTGSGNWQGGLDDFKRDAAA
;
A
#
# COMPACT_ATOMS: atom_id res chain seq x y z
N MET A 1 15.35 -66.15 -21.92
CA MET A 1 15.39 -64.68 -21.73
C MET A 1 14.47 -64.30 -20.58
N PRO A 2 15.03 -63.90 -19.43
CA PRO A 2 14.40 -62.90 -18.59
C PRO A 2 15.35 -61.70 -18.40
N LEU A 3 14.79 -60.50 -18.51
CA LEU A 3 15.50 -59.24 -18.37
C LEU A 3 15.84 -58.92 -16.91
N SER A 4 17.01 -58.30 -16.79
CA SER A 4 17.71 -57.82 -15.59
C SER A 4 16.90 -56.87 -14.71
N MET A 5 16.98 -57.11 -13.41
CA MET A 5 16.51 -56.25 -12.32
C MET A 5 17.59 -55.18 -12.07
N LYS A 6 17.34 -53.93 -12.46
CA LYS A 6 18.17 -52.79 -12.04
C LYS A 6 17.60 -52.19 -10.77
N GLN A 7 18.38 -52.27 -9.69
CA GLN A 7 18.18 -51.54 -8.45
C GLN A 7 18.23 -50.03 -8.75
N VAL A 8 17.16 -49.31 -8.40
CA VAL A 8 17.21 -47.85 -8.25
C VAL A 8 17.36 -47.58 -6.76
N ALA A 9 18.55 -47.14 -6.37
CA ALA A 9 18.81 -46.64 -5.03
C ALA A 9 18.07 -45.31 -4.86
N LEU A 10 17.08 -45.30 -3.95
CA LEU A 10 16.39 -44.09 -3.54
C LEU A 10 17.30 -43.36 -2.54
N GLY A 11 18.05 -42.36 -3.02
CA GLY A 11 18.79 -41.46 -2.15
C GLY A 11 17.81 -40.53 -1.43
N PHE A 12 17.59 -40.75 -0.13
CA PHE A 12 16.93 -39.76 0.71
C PHE A 12 17.88 -38.57 0.88
N LEU A 13 17.60 -37.46 0.18
CA LEU A 13 18.08 -36.16 0.64
C LEU A 13 17.34 -35.85 1.94
N ALA A 14 18.06 -35.94 3.05
CA ALA A 14 17.62 -35.37 4.31
C ALA A 14 17.63 -33.85 4.15
N SER A 15 16.47 -33.27 3.85
CA SER A 15 16.24 -31.84 3.99
C SER A 15 16.51 -31.49 5.45
N SER A 16 17.56 -30.74 5.73
CA SER A 16 17.78 -30.12 7.02
C SER A 16 16.65 -29.13 7.26
N LEU A 17 15.57 -29.61 7.89
CA LEU A 17 14.60 -28.77 8.57
C LEU A 17 15.36 -28.07 9.68
N THR A 18 15.80 -26.85 9.42
CA THR A 18 16.13 -25.90 10.48
C THR A 18 14.88 -25.79 11.34
N TYR A 19 14.93 -26.35 12.54
CA TYR A 19 13.95 -26.06 13.57
C TYR A 19 14.08 -24.57 13.85
N SER A 20 13.21 -23.76 13.27
CA SER A 20 12.94 -22.44 13.81
C SER A 20 12.34 -22.67 15.19
N THR A 21 13.15 -22.49 16.22
CA THR A 21 12.63 -22.36 17.57
C THR A 21 11.70 -21.16 17.53
N VAL A 22 10.41 -21.35 17.81
CA VAL A 22 9.49 -20.24 18.03
C VAL A 22 10.09 -19.40 19.15
N SER A 23 10.65 -18.24 18.79
CA SER A 23 11.09 -17.27 19.77
C SER A 23 9.86 -16.87 20.55
N LYS A 24 9.84 -17.18 21.84
CA LYS A 24 8.77 -16.76 22.72
C LYS A 24 9.10 -15.34 23.17
N ALA A 25 8.76 -14.36 22.34
CA ALA A 25 8.73 -12.97 22.76
C ALA A 25 7.60 -12.84 23.80
N ASP A 26 7.97 -12.69 25.08
CA ASP A 26 7.02 -12.48 26.18
C ASP A 26 6.64 -10.97 26.29
N SER A 27 7.42 -10.06 25.67
CA SER A 27 7.13 -8.63 25.59
C SER A 27 7.62 -7.98 24.28
N LEU A 28 7.17 -6.75 24.00
CA LEU A 28 7.71 -5.94 22.89
C LEU A 28 9.22 -5.66 23.01
N ALA A 29 9.78 -5.75 24.22
CA ALA A 29 11.22 -5.56 24.44
C ALA A 29 12.06 -6.72 23.90
N ASP A 30 11.44 -7.85 23.55
CA ASP A 30 12.13 -9.01 22.98
C ASP A 30 12.23 -8.93 21.44
N VAL A 31 11.76 -7.83 20.83
CA VAL A 31 11.82 -7.60 19.38
C VAL A 31 13.04 -6.74 19.06
N ASP A 32 14.09 -7.38 18.54
CA ASP A 32 15.32 -6.68 18.13
C ASP A 32 15.19 -5.99 16.77
N HIS A 33 14.36 -6.55 15.88
CA HIS A 33 14.23 -6.10 14.50
C HIS A 33 12.77 -5.96 14.08
N VAL A 34 12.44 -4.80 13.51
CA VAL A 34 11.16 -4.56 12.86
C VAL A 34 11.43 -4.37 11.37
N VAL A 35 10.92 -5.29 10.55
CA VAL A 35 11.02 -5.22 9.10
C VAL A 35 9.63 -4.88 8.57
N LEU A 36 9.54 -3.75 7.87
CA LEU A 36 8.28 -3.27 7.33
C LEU A 36 8.29 -3.40 5.81
N PHE A 37 7.40 -4.23 5.27
CA PHE A 37 7.25 -4.41 3.83
C PHE A 37 6.05 -3.62 3.32
N MET A 38 6.31 -2.55 2.58
CA MET A 38 5.29 -1.65 2.04
C MET A 38 4.92 -2.07 0.61
N GLN A 39 3.65 -2.44 0.41
CA GLN A 39 3.10 -2.78 -0.90
C GLN A 39 2.34 -1.58 -1.51
N GLU A 40 1.83 -1.78 -2.73
CA GLU A 40 1.19 -0.74 -3.55
C GLU A 40 -0.26 -1.15 -3.91
N ASN A 41 -1.18 -0.19 -3.75
CA ASN A 41 -2.50 -0.02 -4.36
C ASN A 41 -3.46 -1.22 -4.37
N ARG A 42 -3.71 -1.83 -3.20
CA ARG A 42 -4.69 -2.91 -3.03
C ARG A 42 -5.49 -2.76 -1.73
N ALA A 43 -6.82 -2.71 -1.87
CA ALA A 43 -7.73 -2.70 -0.73
C ALA A 43 -7.77 -4.07 -0.01
N PHE A 44 -8.11 -4.08 1.27
CA PHE A 44 -8.21 -5.31 2.05
C PHE A 44 -9.20 -6.31 1.44
N ASP A 45 -10.42 -5.86 1.11
CA ASP A 45 -11.46 -6.72 0.53
C ASP A 45 -11.09 -7.28 -0.84
N HIS A 46 -10.20 -6.60 -1.57
CA HIS A 46 -9.71 -7.07 -2.86
C HIS A 46 -8.85 -8.33 -2.72
N TYR A 47 -8.05 -8.45 -1.65
CA TYR A 47 -7.23 -9.63 -1.37
C TYR A 47 -7.93 -10.63 -0.45
N PHE A 48 -8.51 -10.14 0.64
CA PHE A 48 -8.92 -10.98 1.77
C PHE A 48 -10.42 -10.90 2.06
N GLY A 49 -11.23 -10.20 1.27
CA GLY A 49 -12.68 -10.08 1.52
C GLY A 49 -13.42 -11.42 1.52
N THR A 50 -12.82 -12.46 0.90
CA THR A 50 -13.34 -13.85 0.91
C THR A 50 -12.74 -14.74 2.00
N MET A 51 -11.75 -14.25 2.76
CA MET A 51 -11.06 -15.02 3.80
C MET A 51 -12.01 -15.36 4.96
N ALA A 52 -11.89 -16.56 5.51
CA ALA A 52 -12.66 -16.94 6.68
C ALA A 52 -12.09 -16.25 7.93
N GLY A 53 -12.97 -15.71 8.78
CA GLY A 53 -12.59 -15.11 10.06
C GLY A 53 -12.31 -13.61 10.03
N VAL A 54 -12.27 -12.99 8.85
CA VAL A 54 -12.12 -11.53 8.71
C VAL A 54 -13.48 -10.84 8.55
N ARG A 55 -13.53 -9.54 8.82
CA ARG A 55 -14.67 -8.66 8.51
C ARG A 55 -14.77 -8.35 7.02
N GLY A 56 -15.11 -9.36 6.21
CA GLY A 56 -15.21 -9.29 4.76
C GLY A 56 -16.64 -9.48 4.22
N PHE A 57 -16.76 -10.02 3.00
CA PHE A 57 -18.03 -10.16 2.27
C PHE A 57 -19.10 -11.03 2.95
N LYS A 58 -18.71 -11.86 3.92
CA LYS A 58 -19.61 -12.72 4.71
C LYS A 58 -19.80 -12.27 6.15
N ASP A 59 -19.29 -11.12 6.55
CA ASP A 59 -19.51 -10.59 7.90
C ASP A 59 -20.99 -10.20 8.07
N PRO A 60 -21.71 -10.78 9.06
CA PRO A 60 -23.09 -10.41 9.33
C PRO A 60 -23.26 -9.01 9.94
N ASN A 61 -22.18 -8.36 10.39
CA ASN A 61 -22.21 -7.05 11.05
C ASN A 61 -21.80 -5.89 10.13
N VAL A 62 -21.80 -6.11 8.82
CA VAL A 62 -21.50 -5.05 7.85
C VAL A 62 -22.47 -3.90 7.96
N GLN A 63 -21.97 -2.70 7.66
CA GLN A 63 -22.79 -1.48 7.62
C GLN A 63 -24.02 -1.67 6.74
N ILE A 64 -25.19 -1.31 7.28
CA ILE A 64 -26.45 -1.21 6.56
C ILE A 64 -26.75 0.27 6.34
N ASN A 65 -26.90 0.66 5.08
CA ASN A 65 -27.18 2.04 4.70
C ASN A 65 -28.67 2.40 4.87
N PRO A 66 -29.05 3.69 4.83
CA PRO A 66 -30.44 4.13 4.99
C PRO A 66 -31.45 3.51 4.00
N ASN A 67 -30.96 3.00 2.86
CA ASN A 67 -31.76 2.26 1.87
C ASN A 67 -32.02 0.79 2.27
N ASN A 68 -31.63 0.39 3.48
CA ASN A 68 -31.76 -0.96 4.05
C ASN A 68 -31.01 -2.03 3.25
N ARG A 69 -29.97 -1.65 2.50
CA ARG A 69 -29.00 -2.55 1.85
C ARG A 69 -27.66 -2.46 2.58
N SER A 70 -26.88 -3.54 2.53
CA SER A 70 -25.51 -3.49 3.04
C SER A 70 -24.63 -2.57 2.18
N VAL A 71 -23.52 -2.10 2.76
CA VAL A 71 -22.51 -1.29 2.06
C VAL A 71 -22.04 -1.88 0.73
N PHE A 72 -22.06 -3.21 0.57
CA PHE A 72 -21.69 -3.87 -0.68
C PHE A 72 -22.64 -3.62 -1.87
N PHE A 73 -23.85 -3.10 -1.66
CA PHE A 73 -24.74 -2.73 -2.77
C PHE A 73 -24.33 -1.37 -3.33
N GLN A 74 -23.34 -1.37 -4.21
CA GLN A 74 -22.76 -0.16 -4.79
C GLN A 74 -23.68 0.40 -5.87
N GLN A 75 -23.97 1.70 -5.82
CA GLN A 75 -24.94 2.32 -6.71
C GLN A 75 -24.47 2.31 -8.17
N VAL A 76 -25.42 2.16 -9.08
CA VAL A 76 -25.21 2.19 -10.53
C VAL A 76 -26.14 3.23 -11.14
N ASN A 77 -25.62 4.06 -12.03
CA ASN A 77 -26.41 5.05 -12.76
C ASN A 77 -26.80 4.54 -14.17
N SER A 78 -27.69 5.27 -14.84
CA SER A 78 -28.19 4.91 -16.17
C SER A 78 -27.15 4.97 -17.30
N LEU A 79 -25.96 5.54 -17.05
CA LEU A 79 -24.85 5.49 -18.00
C LEU A 79 -24.15 4.13 -17.98
N LEU A 80 -24.20 3.43 -16.84
CA LEU A 80 -23.57 2.13 -16.63
C LEU A 80 -24.55 0.97 -16.86
N SER A 81 -25.79 1.07 -16.37
CA SER A 81 -26.82 0.04 -16.58
C SER A 81 -28.23 0.60 -16.48
N ASN A 82 -29.13 0.11 -17.33
CA ASN A 82 -30.57 0.34 -17.24
C ASN A 82 -31.34 -0.86 -16.66
N ALA A 83 -30.64 -1.96 -16.34
CA ALA A 83 -31.25 -3.20 -15.87
C ALA A 83 -31.22 -3.35 -14.34
N THR A 84 -30.34 -2.62 -13.65
CA THR A 84 -30.14 -2.66 -12.20
C THR A 84 -29.72 -1.28 -11.69
N ASP A 85 -30.02 -1.00 -10.43
CA ASP A 85 -29.60 0.20 -9.70
C ASP A 85 -28.32 -0.03 -8.86
N HIS A 86 -27.76 -1.24 -8.87
CA HIS A 86 -26.59 -1.60 -8.09
C HIS A 86 -25.69 -2.66 -8.74
N LEU A 87 -24.45 -2.72 -8.27
CA LEU A 87 -23.46 -3.76 -8.54
C LEU A 87 -22.91 -4.27 -7.19
N LEU A 88 -22.72 -5.58 -7.09
CA LEU A 88 -22.09 -6.23 -5.94
C LEU A 88 -20.60 -6.47 -6.24
N PRO A 89 -19.72 -6.56 -5.21
CA PRO A 89 -18.35 -7.01 -5.41
C PRO A 89 -18.32 -8.30 -6.21
N PHE A 90 -17.42 -8.39 -7.19
CA PHE A 90 -17.37 -9.51 -8.11
C PHE A 90 -15.96 -10.06 -8.25
N TYR A 91 -15.91 -11.35 -8.51
CA TYR A 91 -14.67 -12.07 -8.69
C TYR A 91 -13.96 -11.61 -9.98
N VAL A 92 -12.69 -11.28 -9.86
CA VAL A 92 -11.76 -11.11 -10.99
C VAL A 92 -10.65 -12.16 -10.87
N ASN A 93 -10.40 -12.93 -11.91
CA ASN A 93 -9.38 -13.97 -11.90
C ASN A 93 -7.98 -13.37 -11.99
N GLU A 94 -7.02 -13.92 -11.27
CA GLU A 94 -5.62 -13.52 -11.41
C GLU A 94 -5.01 -14.07 -12.71
N ALA A 95 -5.33 -15.32 -13.03
CA ALA A 95 -4.66 -16.06 -14.09
C ALA A 95 -5.19 -15.72 -15.50
N GLY A 96 -4.29 -15.29 -16.39
CA GLY A 96 -4.55 -15.16 -17.83
C GLY A 96 -3.86 -13.94 -18.46
N GLY A 97 -3.27 -14.10 -19.65
CA GLY A 97 -2.55 -13.03 -20.36
C GLY A 97 -1.07 -12.86 -19.93
N GLU A 98 -0.26 -12.22 -20.78
CA GLU A 98 1.07 -11.71 -20.38
C GLU A 98 0.91 -10.48 -19.47
N PHE A 99 1.97 -10.02 -18.78
CA PHE A 99 1.93 -8.91 -17.81
C PHE A 99 0.93 -7.78 -18.15
N VAL A 100 1.00 -7.24 -19.38
CA VAL A 100 0.13 -6.13 -19.83
C VAL A 100 -1.37 -6.49 -19.95
N ASN A 101 -1.69 -7.76 -20.12
CA ASN A 101 -3.04 -8.30 -20.27
C ASN A 101 -3.51 -9.06 -19.02
N GLY A 102 -2.65 -9.18 -17.99
CA GLY A 102 -2.99 -9.82 -16.74
C GLY A 102 -3.94 -8.95 -15.91
N THR A 103 -4.93 -9.56 -15.28
CA THR A 103 -5.86 -8.85 -14.39
C THR A 103 -5.14 -8.14 -13.24
N GLN A 104 -3.99 -8.67 -12.80
CA GLN A 104 -3.12 -8.00 -11.82
C GLN A 104 -2.65 -6.60 -12.27
N CYS A 105 -2.57 -6.36 -13.58
CA CYS A 105 -2.15 -5.08 -14.17
C CYS A 105 -3.34 -4.26 -14.69
N MET A 106 -4.57 -4.68 -14.42
CA MET A 106 -5.74 -3.94 -14.89
C MET A 106 -5.82 -2.56 -14.22
N ILE A 107 -6.22 -1.55 -15.00
CA ILE A 107 -6.55 -0.23 -14.47
C ILE A 107 -7.93 -0.34 -13.80
N ALA A 108 -7.93 -0.45 -12.47
CA ALA A 108 -9.14 -0.65 -11.67
C ALA A 108 -9.76 0.65 -11.14
N GLY A 109 -9.16 1.81 -11.45
CA GLY A 109 -9.66 3.11 -11.06
C GLY A 109 -8.57 4.08 -10.63
N SER A 110 -9.00 5.16 -9.97
CA SER A 110 -8.14 6.19 -9.39
C SER A 110 -7.89 5.90 -7.91
N ASN A 111 -6.71 6.23 -7.40
CA ASN A 111 -6.47 6.33 -5.96
C ASN A 111 -6.44 7.80 -5.49
N GLY A 112 -6.80 8.74 -6.37
CA GLY A 112 -6.83 10.16 -6.09
C GLY A 112 -7.84 10.52 -4.99
N TRP A 113 -7.52 11.57 -4.25
CA TRP A 113 -8.39 12.14 -3.22
C TRP A 113 -9.82 12.37 -3.72
N GLY A 114 -9.97 12.98 -4.90
CA GLY A 114 -11.28 13.33 -5.45
C GLY A 114 -12.18 12.11 -5.68
N GLU A 115 -11.72 11.13 -6.44
CA GLU A 115 -12.51 9.93 -6.76
C GLU A 115 -12.76 9.06 -5.53
N ASN A 116 -11.76 8.88 -4.66
CA ASN A 116 -11.94 8.06 -3.45
C ASN A 116 -12.91 8.72 -2.46
N HIS A 117 -12.85 10.04 -2.27
CA HIS A 117 -13.81 10.74 -1.41
C HIS A 117 -15.22 10.78 -2.02
N ALA A 118 -15.34 10.86 -3.34
CA ALA A 118 -16.61 10.70 -4.03
C ALA A 118 -17.20 9.30 -3.81
N ALA A 119 -16.36 8.26 -3.85
CA ALA A 119 -16.74 6.87 -3.61
C ALA A 119 -17.12 6.57 -2.14
N LEU A 120 -16.38 7.13 -1.18
CA LEU A 120 -16.69 7.04 0.25
C LEU A 120 -18.03 7.68 0.60
N ALA A 121 -18.48 8.66 -0.19
CA ALA A 121 -19.80 9.26 -0.11
C ALA A 121 -20.20 9.73 1.31
N THR A 122 -19.28 10.41 2.01
CA THR A 122 -19.49 10.92 3.38
C THR A 122 -19.92 9.82 4.37
N GLY A 123 -19.45 8.59 4.15
CA GLY A 123 -19.61 7.46 5.06
C GLY A 123 -20.66 6.43 4.64
N THR A 124 -21.49 6.67 3.61
CA THR A 124 -22.34 5.59 3.07
C THR A 124 -21.52 4.53 2.35
N ASN A 125 -20.35 4.91 1.81
CA ASN A 125 -19.36 4.01 1.23
C ASN A 125 -19.93 3.10 0.12
N ASP A 126 -20.94 3.58 -0.61
CA ASP A 126 -21.71 2.85 -1.61
C ASP A 126 -21.62 3.44 -3.02
N MET A 127 -20.60 4.28 -3.26
CA MET A 127 -20.43 5.00 -4.53
C MET A 127 -19.16 4.62 -5.29
N TRP A 128 -18.46 3.53 -4.95
CA TRP A 128 -17.20 3.14 -5.64
C TRP A 128 -17.39 2.91 -7.15
N VAL A 129 -18.54 2.39 -7.56
CA VAL A 129 -18.84 2.10 -8.97
C VAL A 129 -19.02 3.37 -9.80
N VAL A 130 -19.64 4.41 -9.23
CA VAL A 130 -19.97 5.67 -9.93
C VAL A 130 -18.94 6.77 -9.66
N GLY A 131 -18.47 6.88 -8.42
CA GLY A 131 -17.46 7.86 -7.99
C GLY A 131 -16.03 7.47 -8.35
N ASN A 132 -15.80 6.20 -8.68
CA ASN A 132 -14.51 5.71 -9.16
C ASN A 132 -14.73 4.89 -10.46
N THR A 133 -14.63 3.56 -10.40
CA THR A 133 -14.96 2.72 -11.56
C THR A 133 -15.67 1.42 -11.15
N PRO A 134 -16.41 0.76 -12.07
CA PRO A 134 -16.97 -0.56 -11.79
C PRO A 134 -15.93 -1.60 -11.37
N TYR A 135 -14.68 -1.49 -11.83
CA TYR A 135 -13.61 -2.44 -11.50
C TYR A 135 -13.01 -2.26 -10.11
N SER A 136 -13.26 -1.11 -9.46
CA SER A 136 -12.72 -0.81 -8.12
C SER A 136 -13.24 -1.72 -7.00
N ILE A 137 -14.30 -2.49 -7.28
CA ILE A 137 -14.91 -3.46 -6.35
C ILE A 137 -14.71 -4.92 -6.78
N GLY A 138 -13.81 -5.15 -7.74
CA GLY A 138 -13.36 -6.50 -8.07
C GLY A 138 -12.55 -7.10 -6.92
N TYR A 139 -12.57 -8.43 -6.75
CA TYR A 139 -11.76 -9.12 -5.74
C TYR A 139 -11.12 -10.41 -6.28
N PHE A 140 -9.98 -10.78 -5.70
CA PHE A 140 -9.34 -12.08 -5.87
C PHE A 140 -9.86 -13.08 -4.85
N LYS A 141 -9.68 -14.36 -5.17
CA LYS A 141 -9.88 -15.45 -4.23
C LYS A 141 -8.51 -16.03 -3.83
N ARG A 142 -8.56 -17.05 -2.97
CA ARG A 142 -7.37 -17.65 -2.32
C ARG A 142 -6.40 -18.34 -3.29
N GLU A 143 -6.95 -19.08 -4.22
CA GLU A 143 -6.26 -19.76 -5.33
C GLU A 143 -5.58 -18.81 -6.32
N ASP A 144 -6.05 -17.57 -6.46
CA ASP A 144 -5.47 -16.52 -7.29
C ASP A 144 -4.21 -15.89 -6.65
N ILE A 145 -4.19 -15.77 -5.32
CA ILE A 145 -3.09 -15.18 -4.56
C ILE A 145 -2.64 -16.09 -3.39
N PRO A 146 -2.18 -17.32 -3.68
CA PRO A 146 -1.93 -18.35 -2.66
C PRO A 146 -0.82 -17.98 -1.69
N VAL A 147 0.16 -17.17 -2.10
CA VAL A 147 1.22 -16.67 -1.21
C VAL A 147 0.66 -15.72 -0.15
N HIS A 148 -0.20 -14.78 -0.55
CA HIS A 148 -0.81 -13.81 0.37
C HIS A 148 -1.66 -14.51 1.43
N PHE A 149 -2.51 -15.44 1.00
CA PHE A 149 -3.32 -16.24 1.92
C PHE A 149 -2.48 -17.20 2.76
N GLY A 150 -1.39 -17.76 2.22
CA GLY A 150 -0.48 -18.61 2.98
C GLY A 150 0.21 -17.85 4.12
N VAL A 151 0.60 -16.60 3.88
CA VAL A 151 1.11 -15.71 4.94
C VAL A 151 0.01 -15.37 5.94
N ALA A 152 -1.18 -14.98 5.47
CA ALA A 152 -2.29 -14.65 6.37
C ALA A 152 -2.73 -15.83 7.26
N ASP A 153 -2.67 -17.07 6.77
CA ASP A 153 -3.01 -18.27 7.55
C ASP A 153 -1.94 -18.63 8.59
N ALA A 154 -0.67 -18.33 8.30
CA ALA A 154 0.46 -18.69 9.16
C ALA A 154 0.77 -17.64 10.24
N TRP A 155 0.27 -16.41 10.07
CA TRP A 155 0.53 -15.28 10.97
C TRP A 155 -0.75 -14.50 11.30
N THR A 156 -0.59 -13.38 12.01
CA THR A 156 -1.71 -12.48 12.35
C THR A 156 -2.02 -11.56 11.18
N ILE A 157 -3.30 -11.40 10.86
CA ILE A 157 -3.81 -10.42 9.91
C ILE A 157 -4.66 -9.38 10.65
N GLY A 158 -4.45 -8.09 10.34
CA GLY A 158 -5.27 -6.99 10.85
C GLY A 158 -6.35 -6.64 9.85
N ASP A 159 -7.61 -7.03 10.12
CA ASP A 159 -8.77 -6.77 9.25
C ASP A 159 -9.51 -5.46 9.57
N MET A 160 -8.92 -4.66 10.47
CA MET A 160 -9.36 -3.30 10.84
C MET A 160 -8.19 -2.32 10.78
N TYR A 161 -7.24 -2.56 9.88
CA TYR A 161 -6.13 -1.65 9.58
C TYR A 161 -6.50 -0.76 8.39
N GLN A 162 -6.49 0.56 8.57
CA GLN A 162 -6.82 1.53 7.53
C GLN A 162 -5.56 2.22 7.00
N GLU A 163 -5.63 2.71 5.77
CA GLU A 163 -4.65 3.67 5.27
C GLU A 163 -4.66 4.94 6.13
N GLY A 164 -3.54 5.65 6.17
CA GLY A 164 -3.40 6.85 6.99
C GLY A 164 -4.27 8.00 6.51
N VAL A 165 -4.49 8.08 5.19
CA VAL A 165 -5.40 9.04 4.55
C VAL A 165 -5.94 8.43 3.26
N VAL A 166 -7.21 8.69 2.95
CA VAL A 166 -7.85 8.16 1.74
C VAL A 166 -7.45 9.00 0.53
N ALA A 167 -6.27 8.72 0.00
CA ALA A 167 -5.61 9.49 -1.06
C ALA A 167 -4.59 8.62 -1.82
N SER A 168 -3.86 9.26 -2.72
CA SER A 168 -2.85 8.61 -3.55
C SER A 168 -1.68 8.03 -2.72
N THR A 169 -0.70 7.46 -3.42
CA THR A 169 0.50 6.84 -2.84
C THR A 169 1.29 7.77 -1.91
N ASN A 170 1.70 8.96 -2.36
CA ASN A 170 2.60 9.84 -1.62
C ASN A 170 2.06 10.27 -0.25
N PRO A 171 0.80 10.70 -0.10
CA PRO A 171 0.24 11.02 1.22
C PRO A 171 0.43 9.89 2.25
N ASN A 172 0.18 8.65 1.85
CA ASN A 172 0.32 7.47 2.71
C ASN A 172 1.80 7.11 2.96
N ARG A 173 2.68 7.26 1.97
CA ARG A 173 4.14 7.10 2.15
C ARG A 173 4.71 8.18 3.09
N VAL A 174 4.22 9.41 2.98
CA VAL A 174 4.63 10.53 3.83
C VAL A 174 4.18 10.32 5.27
N ILE A 175 2.95 9.85 5.52
CA ILE A 175 2.53 9.40 6.86
C ILE A 175 3.43 8.29 7.37
N TRP A 176 3.78 7.32 6.52
CA TRP A 176 4.66 6.23 6.92
C TRP A 176 6.05 6.70 7.37
N GLN A 177 6.64 7.64 6.64
CA GLN A 177 7.98 8.16 6.94
C GLN A 177 8.01 9.34 7.91
N SER A 178 6.87 9.90 8.35
CA SER A 178 6.88 11.09 9.23
C SER A 178 5.76 11.14 10.27
N GLY A 179 4.81 10.22 10.21
CA GLY A 179 3.63 10.18 11.09
C GLY A 179 2.58 11.24 10.80
N SER A 180 2.72 12.05 9.74
CA SER A 180 1.80 13.14 9.43
C SER A 180 1.82 13.52 7.95
N ILE A 181 0.69 13.98 7.41
CA ILE A 181 0.66 14.74 6.13
C ILE A 181 0.75 16.25 6.35
N ASN A 182 1.00 16.71 7.58
CA ASN A 182 0.96 18.11 7.99
C ASN A 182 -0.44 18.76 7.76
N VAL A 183 -1.47 18.15 8.36
CA VAL A 183 -2.80 18.78 8.46
C VAL A 183 -2.70 20.03 9.36
N PRO A 184 -3.26 21.18 8.95
CA PRO A 184 -3.28 22.39 9.78
C PRO A 184 -3.84 22.13 11.18
N GLY A 185 -3.11 22.55 12.22
CA GLY A 185 -3.45 22.27 13.62
C GLY A 185 -2.95 20.91 14.14
N GLY A 186 -2.21 20.16 13.32
CA GLY A 186 -1.53 18.94 13.71
C GLY A 186 -0.31 19.16 14.62
N ASN A 187 0.39 18.06 14.92
CA ASN A 187 1.57 18.01 15.79
C ASN A 187 2.88 18.46 15.14
N VAL A 188 2.85 18.78 13.84
CA VAL A 188 4.00 19.27 13.09
C VAL A 188 3.75 20.72 12.68
N HIS A 189 4.79 21.55 12.75
CA HIS A 189 4.74 22.96 12.39
C HIS A 189 5.36 23.14 11.01
N SER A 190 4.55 23.00 9.97
CA SER A 190 4.98 23.16 8.59
C SER A 190 3.93 23.91 7.77
N THR A 191 4.34 24.63 6.74
CA THR A 191 3.44 25.25 5.76
C THR A 191 3.30 24.44 4.48
N MET A 192 3.88 23.23 4.44
CA MET A 192 4.00 22.45 3.21
C MET A 192 2.92 21.37 3.02
N GLY A 193 2.01 21.23 3.98
CA GLY A 193 0.89 20.30 3.94
C GLY A 193 -0.48 20.99 4.02
N PRO A 194 -1.60 20.25 3.93
CA PRO A 194 -1.64 18.79 3.92
C PRO A 194 -1.17 18.20 2.59
N VAL A 195 -0.42 17.10 2.62
CA VAL A 195 -0.07 16.32 1.41
C VAL A 195 -1.26 15.44 1.01
N LEU A 196 -1.88 15.70 -0.14
CA LEU A 196 -3.12 15.06 -0.59
C LEU A 196 -3.01 14.39 -1.97
N ASP A 197 -1.88 14.54 -2.66
CA ASP A 197 -1.65 14.01 -4.00
C ASP A 197 -0.19 13.56 -4.18
N ASN A 198 0.14 13.05 -5.36
CA ASN A 198 1.49 12.62 -5.72
C ASN A 198 2.36 13.76 -6.28
N ASN A 199 2.01 15.04 -6.05
CA ASN A 199 2.80 16.15 -6.60
C ASN A 199 4.17 16.25 -5.92
N ASP A 200 5.22 16.15 -6.72
CA ASP A 200 6.63 16.28 -6.35
C ASP A 200 7.31 17.47 -7.04
N THR A 201 6.52 18.32 -7.71
CA THR A 201 7.03 19.52 -8.36
C THR A 201 7.14 20.66 -7.34
N PRO A 202 8.31 21.33 -7.24
CA PRO A 202 8.49 22.48 -6.34
C PRO A 202 7.40 23.54 -6.48
N GLY A 203 6.87 23.98 -5.34
CA GLY A 203 5.68 24.82 -5.27
C GLY A 203 4.52 24.08 -4.60
N CYS A 204 3.33 24.67 -4.63
CA CYS A 204 2.14 24.10 -4.00
C CYS A 204 1.06 23.75 -5.02
N SER A 205 0.36 22.64 -4.80
CA SER A 205 -0.83 22.27 -5.55
C SER A 205 -2.01 23.21 -5.22
N SER A 206 -2.92 23.30 -6.18
CA SER A 206 -4.24 23.91 -6.06
C SER A 206 -5.26 23.04 -6.80
N LEU A 207 -6.42 22.80 -6.18
CA LEU A 207 -7.49 22.00 -6.76
C LEU A 207 -8.67 22.92 -7.06
N ASP A 208 -9.14 22.88 -8.29
CA ASP A 208 -10.40 23.49 -8.67
C ASP A 208 -11.41 22.38 -8.95
N LEU A 209 -12.44 22.27 -8.10
CA LEU A 209 -13.55 21.35 -8.31
C LEU A 209 -14.65 22.05 -9.12
N HIS A 210 -14.88 21.59 -10.34
CA HIS A 210 -16.00 22.05 -11.16
C HIS A 210 -17.25 21.22 -10.86
N VAL A 211 -18.28 21.88 -10.32
CA VAL A 211 -19.55 21.25 -9.95
C VAL A 211 -20.52 21.33 -11.14
N ILE A 212 -21.40 20.33 -11.27
CA ILE A 212 -22.37 20.17 -12.38
C ILE A 212 -23.25 21.41 -12.61
N ASN A 213 -23.50 22.20 -11.56
CA ASN A 213 -24.25 23.46 -11.65
C ASN A 213 -23.46 24.63 -12.25
N GLY A 214 -22.23 24.40 -12.72
CA GLY A 214 -21.33 25.40 -13.30
C GLY A 214 -20.52 26.20 -12.28
N SER A 215 -20.60 25.89 -10.98
CA SER A 215 -19.75 26.52 -9.97
C SER A 215 -18.38 25.86 -9.87
N THR A 216 -17.35 26.65 -9.52
CA THR A 216 -16.02 26.14 -9.19
C THR A 216 -15.78 26.32 -7.70
N ILE A 217 -15.45 25.25 -7.01
CA ILE A 217 -15.00 25.27 -5.62
C ILE A 217 -13.48 25.14 -5.65
N MET A 218 -12.78 26.20 -5.22
CA MET A 218 -11.33 26.16 -5.09
C MET A 218 -10.96 25.56 -3.73
N SER A 219 -9.93 24.70 -3.71
CA SER A 219 -9.31 24.28 -2.46
C SER A 219 -8.71 25.47 -1.72
N PRO A 220 -8.39 25.33 -0.41
CA PRO A 220 -7.43 26.22 0.22
C PRO A 220 -6.19 26.37 -0.67
N LYS A 221 -5.68 27.59 -0.80
CA LYS A 221 -4.38 27.81 -1.43
C LYS A 221 -3.34 27.07 -0.59
N ASN A 222 -2.47 26.30 -1.24
CA ASN A 222 -1.30 25.63 -0.67
C ASN A 222 -1.61 24.31 0.06
N TYR A 223 -1.82 23.25 -0.71
CA TYR A 223 -1.70 21.86 -0.22
C TYR A 223 -0.67 21.12 -1.09
N SER A 224 -0.15 19.98 -0.61
CA SER A 224 0.93 19.22 -1.27
C SER A 224 2.07 20.12 -1.75
N CYS A 225 2.62 20.96 -0.87
CA CYS A 225 3.76 21.79 -1.24
C CYS A 225 5.06 21.02 -1.12
N TYR A 226 5.93 21.20 -2.10
CA TYR A 226 7.23 20.55 -2.17
C TYR A 226 8.36 21.60 -2.22
N PRO A 227 9.50 21.36 -1.54
CA PRO A 227 9.83 20.20 -0.71
C PRO A 227 9.18 20.21 0.69
N TYR A 228 9.12 19.04 1.34
CA TYR A 228 8.60 18.89 2.71
C TYR A 228 9.65 19.30 3.75
N ASP A 229 9.26 19.96 4.83
CA ASP A 229 10.15 20.64 5.78
C ASP A 229 9.97 20.20 7.25
N TRP A 230 9.17 19.16 7.51
CA TRP A 230 9.02 18.60 8.86
C TRP A 230 9.82 17.32 9.06
N LYS A 231 10.00 16.98 10.33
CA LYS A 231 10.85 15.88 10.76
C LYS A 231 10.27 14.51 10.42
N THR A 232 11.15 13.62 9.97
CA THR A 232 10.85 12.25 9.55
C THR A 232 11.15 11.22 10.66
N ILE A 233 10.53 10.04 10.59
CA ILE A 233 10.78 8.89 11.47
C ILE A 233 12.26 8.52 11.50
N PRO A 234 12.98 8.44 10.37
CA PRO A 234 14.41 8.13 10.41
C PRO A 234 15.26 9.13 11.20
N GLU A 235 14.93 10.43 11.20
CA GLU A 235 15.60 11.41 12.07
C GLU A 235 15.36 11.11 13.56
N TYR A 236 14.14 10.72 13.94
CA TYR A 236 13.87 10.29 15.33
C TYR A 236 14.62 9.00 15.69
N LEU A 237 14.77 8.06 14.75
CA LEU A 237 15.52 6.81 14.97
C LEU A 237 17.02 7.11 15.17
N GLU A 238 17.62 7.97 14.35
CA GLU A 238 19.04 8.35 14.51
C GLU A 238 19.30 9.07 15.84
N GLU A 239 18.44 10.00 16.24
CA GLU A 239 18.57 10.69 17.54
C GLU A 239 18.43 9.74 18.73
N ALA A 240 17.62 8.69 18.60
CA ALA A 240 17.47 7.64 19.60
C ALA A 240 18.61 6.60 19.55
N GLY A 241 19.53 6.68 18.58
CA GLY A 241 20.58 5.69 18.38
C GLY A 241 20.06 4.34 17.88
N ILE A 242 18.87 4.31 17.27
CA ILE A 242 18.27 3.10 16.68
C ILE A 242 18.71 2.99 15.23
N THR A 243 19.30 1.86 14.86
CA THR A 243 19.73 1.58 13.49
C THR A 243 18.52 1.38 12.57
N TRP A 244 18.58 1.92 11.37
CA TRP A 244 17.50 1.83 10.38
C TRP A 244 18.08 1.89 8.96
N LYS A 245 17.31 1.44 7.97
CA LYS A 245 17.65 1.54 6.55
C LYS A 245 16.42 1.37 5.67
N GLU A 246 16.30 2.22 4.65
CA GLU A 246 15.32 2.08 3.57
C GLU A 246 15.93 1.22 2.46
N TYR A 247 15.35 0.04 2.23
CA TYR A 247 15.80 -0.86 1.16
C TYR A 247 14.93 -0.65 -0.08
N GLN A 248 15.53 -0.11 -1.14
CA GLN A 248 14.81 0.25 -2.37
C GLN A 248 15.62 -0.08 -3.63
N ALA A 249 14.90 -0.40 -4.70
CA ALA A 249 15.49 -0.57 -6.03
C ALA A 249 15.61 0.77 -6.76
N VAL A 250 16.47 0.84 -7.77
CA VAL A 250 16.54 2.01 -8.69
C VAL A 250 15.19 2.28 -9.36
N GLN A 251 14.41 1.23 -9.65
CA GLN A 251 13.03 1.35 -10.12
C GLN A 251 12.06 1.25 -8.93
N ASN A 252 11.95 2.33 -8.15
CA ASN A 252 11.03 2.42 -7.01
C ASN A 252 9.75 3.22 -7.31
N PHE A 253 9.57 3.73 -8.53
CA PHE A 253 8.40 4.53 -8.94
C PHE A 253 8.11 5.79 -8.10
N GLY A 254 9.10 6.31 -7.36
CA GLY A 254 8.91 7.44 -6.46
C GLY A 254 8.32 7.05 -5.09
N ASP A 255 8.25 5.76 -4.76
CA ASP A 255 7.61 5.27 -3.54
C ASP A 255 8.40 5.54 -2.25
N ASN A 256 9.67 5.96 -2.35
CA ASN A 256 10.43 6.46 -1.22
C ASN A 256 10.24 7.98 -1.10
N PRO A 257 9.44 8.47 -0.14
CA PRO A 257 9.13 9.89 -0.03
C PRO A 257 10.27 10.67 0.64
N LEU A 258 11.32 10.03 1.18
CA LEU A 258 12.42 10.74 1.84
C LEU A 258 13.13 11.71 0.88
N VAL A 259 13.20 11.37 -0.41
CA VAL A 259 13.73 12.26 -1.46
C VAL A 259 12.95 13.58 -1.57
N SER A 260 11.72 13.61 -1.09
CA SER A 260 10.83 14.77 -1.14
C SER A 260 11.00 15.74 0.03
N PHE A 261 11.76 15.37 1.06
CA PHE A 261 12.05 16.22 2.20
C PHE A 261 13.30 17.07 1.95
N GLU A 262 13.21 18.37 2.29
CA GLU A 262 14.26 19.37 2.08
C GLU A 262 15.59 18.94 2.70
N LEU A 263 15.55 18.34 3.89
CA LEU A 263 16.74 17.80 4.56
C LEU A 263 17.50 16.81 3.67
N TYR A 264 16.81 15.84 3.10
CA TYR A 264 17.43 14.78 2.29
C TYR A 264 17.91 15.31 0.94
N GLN A 265 17.19 16.26 0.33
CA GLN A 265 17.67 16.97 -0.87
C GLN A 265 18.97 17.72 -0.60
N ASN A 266 19.03 18.44 0.52
CA ASN A 266 20.22 19.18 0.93
C ASN A 266 21.39 18.23 1.25
N LEU A 267 21.15 17.13 1.94
CA LEU A 267 22.17 16.13 2.22
C LEU A 267 22.69 15.48 0.93
N ALA A 268 21.81 15.08 0.02
CA ALA A 268 22.21 14.53 -1.27
C ALA A 268 23.10 15.51 -2.07
N ALA A 269 22.80 16.81 -1.99
CA ALA A 269 23.56 17.83 -2.71
C ALA A 269 24.89 18.24 -2.04
N THR A 270 24.97 18.18 -0.71
CA THR A 270 26.07 18.81 0.04
C THR A 270 26.89 17.86 0.91
N ASN A 271 26.32 16.72 1.30
CA ASN A 271 26.94 15.75 2.20
C ASN A 271 26.34 14.35 2.01
N GLU A 272 26.51 13.77 0.82
CA GLU A 272 25.93 12.46 0.47
C GLU A 272 26.37 11.32 1.41
N SER A 273 27.52 11.45 2.08
CA SER A 273 28.06 10.45 3.00
C SER A 273 27.44 10.50 4.41
N ALA A 274 26.54 11.45 4.68
CA ALA A 274 25.80 11.51 5.94
C ALA A 274 24.96 10.23 6.14
N PRO A 275 24.86 9.70 7.39
CA PRO A 275 24.07 8.51 7.68
C PRO A 275 22.63 8.56 7.16
N LEU A 276 21.91 9.67 7.36
CA LEU A 276 20.55 9.86 6.82
C LEU A 276 20.47 9.68 5.30
N ALA A 277 21.43 10.23 4.56
CA ALA A 277 21.47 10.10 3.10
C ALA A 277 21.81 8.65 2.68
N GLN A 278 22.79 8.04 3.32
CA GLN A 278 23.20 6.66 3.01
C GLN A 278 22.12 5.63 3.35
N ASN A 279 21.42 5.80 4.47
CA ASN A 279 20.39 4.86 4.92
C ASN A 279 19.04 5.11 4.23
N GLY A 280 18.72 6.36 3.87
CA GLY A 280 17.41 6.72 3.32
C GLY A 280 17.34 6.83 1.81
N LEU A 281 18.44 7.14 1.13
CA LEU A 281 18.45 7.47 -0.30
C LEU A 281 19.24 6.48 -1.15
N ALA A 282 20.00 5.56 -0.55
CA ALA A 282 20.75 4.58 -1.30
C ALA A 282 19.81 3.68 -2.12
N MET A 283 20.11 3.57 -3.41
CA MET A 283 19.39 2.72 -4.35
C MET A 283 20.33 1.64 -4.88
N THR A 284 19.83 0.41 -5.03
CA THR A 284 20.61 -0.71 -5.56
C THR A 284 19.87 -1.49 -6.62
N GLY A 285 20.62 -2.33 -7.35
CA GLY A 285 20.12 -3.08 -8.51
C GLY A 285 20.26 -2.29 -9.81
N SER A 286 21.02 -2.85 -10.75
CA SER A 286 21.18 -2.31 -12.12
C SER A 286 19.91 -2.54 -12.95
N GLY A 287 18.81 -1.88 -12.59
CA GLY A 287 17.54 -1.92 -13.33
C GLY A 287 16.64 -3.13 -13.05
N ASN A 288 16.87 -3.93 -12.00
CA ASN A 288 15.89 -4.90 -11.53
C ASN A 288 15.12 -4.34 -10.31
N TRP A 289 13.87 -4.76 -10.14
CA TRP A 289 13.00 -4.43 -9.00
C TRP A 289 13.40 -5.15 -7.68
N GLN A 290 14.44 -5.99 -7.71
CA GLN A 290 14.88 -6.84 -6.60
C GLN A 290 16.05 -6.25 -5.81
N GLY A 291 16.71 -5.19 -6.31
CA GLY A 291 17.96 -4.67 -5.73
C GLY A 291 17.88 -4.41 -4.22
N GLY A 292 16.84 -3.70 -3.78
CA GLY A 292 16.60 -3.46 -2.36
C GLY A 292 16.37 -4.74 -1.55
N LEU A 293 15.66 -5.72 -2.10
CA LEU A 293 15.43 -7.00 -1.43
C LEU A 293 16.71 -7.84 -1.31
N ASP A 294 17.57 -7.80 -2.32
CA ASP A 294 18.85 -8.51 -2.30
C ASP A 294 19.82 -7.89 -1.28
N ASP A 295 19.82 -6.56 -1.16
CA ASP A 295 20.53 -5.86 -0.11
C ASP A 295 20.01 -6.21 1.28
N PHE A 296 18.70 -6.19 1.46
CA PHE A 296 18.09 -6.59 2.73
C PHE A 296 18.50 -8.01 3.11
N LYS A 297 18.45 -8.97 2.18
CA LYS A 297 18.88 -10.36 2.43
C LYS A 297 20.35 -10.44 2.81
N ARG A 298 21.22 -9.67 2.16
CA ARG A 298 22.66 -9.65 2.47
C ARG A 298 22.90 -9.08 3.86
N ASP A 299 22.29 -7.94 4.16
CA ASP A 299 22.48 -7.23 5.42
C ASP A 299 21.84 -8.02 6.60
N ALA A 300 20.74 -8.73 6.35
CA ALA A 300 20.10 -9.62 7.33
C ALA A 300 20.84 -10.96 7.55
N ALA A 301 21.77 -11.32 6.67
CA ALA A 301 22.59 -12.53 6.80
C ALA A 301 23.95 -12.27 7.47
N ALA A 302 24.31 -11.00 7.68
CA ALA A 302 25.56 -10.57 8.33
C ALA A 302 25.44 -10.59 9.86
#